data_AF-A0A3S1HRF4-F1
#
_entry.id   AF-A0A3S1HRF4-F1
#
_cell.length_a   1.000
_cell.length_b   1.000
_cell.length_c   1.000
_cell.angle_alpha   90.00
_cell.angle_beta   90.00
_cell.angle_gamma   90.00
#
_symmetry.space_group_name_H-M   'P 1'
#
loop_
_entity.id
_entity.type
_entity.pdbx_description
1 polymer ?
#
loop_
_entity_poly.entity_id
_entity_poly.type
_entity_poly.pdbx_seq_one_letter_code
_entity_poly.pdbx_strand_id
1 'polypeptide(L)' 'MMALVLKAFPTRLRRFKEGDRVSPQDDLSPQSFDGLADGGYIEKLPHAAKPKKQHPSKAD' A
#
# COMPACT_ATOMS: atom_id res chain seq x y z
N MET A 1 5.95 -5.08 11.95
CA MET A 1 6.80 -4.71 10.79
C MET A 1 6.28 -3.39 10.23
N MET A 2 7.18 -2.50 9.82
CA MET A 2 6.85 -1.19 9.24
C MET A 2 7.53 -1.09 7.88
N ALA A 3 6.85 -0.53 6.88
CA ALA A 3 7.44 -0.17 5.59
C ALA A 3 7.78 1.31 5.58
N LEU A 4 8.84 1.65 4.85
CA LEU A 4 9.19 3.03 4.56
C LEU A 4 8.41 3.49 3.33
N VAL A 5 7.90 4.72 3.40
CA VAL A 5 7.21 5.37 2.28
C VAL A 5 8.26 5.88 1.30
N LEU A 6 8.30 5.30 0.11
CA LEU A 6 9.20 5.67 -0.97
C LEU A 6 8.66 6.81 -1.83
N LYS A 7 7.34 7.02 -1.81
CA LYS A 7 6.70 8.09 -2.57
C LYS A 7 5.50 8.61 -1.81
N ALA A 8 5.37 9.93 -1.72
CA ALA A 8 4.25 10.54 -1.01
C ALA A 8 2.88 10.14 -1.63
N PHE A 9 1.93 9.75 -0.78
CA PHE A 9 0.55 9.42 -1.19
C PHE A 9 -0.47 9.98 -0.18
N PRO A 10 -1.65 10.40 -0.66
CA PRO A 10 -2.75 10.82 0.22
C PRO A 10 -3.56 9.62 0.70
N THR A 11 -3.92 9.60 1.99
CA THR A 11 -4.96 8.73 2.55
C THR A 11 -6.14 9.58 3.03
N ARG A 12 -7.21 8.92 3.47
CA ARG A 12 -8.39 9.57 4.05
C ARG A 12 -8.08 10.32 5.34
N LEU A 13 -7.10 9.84 6.12
CA LEU A 13 -6.72 10.46 7.40
C LEU A 13 -5.66 11.54 7.22
N ARG A 14 -4.63 11.28 6.42
CA ARG A 14 -3.51 12.20 6.23
C ARG A 14 -2.74 11.92 4.95
N ARG A 15 -1.86 12.85 4.58
CA ARG A 15 -0.88 12.61 3.51
C ARG A 15 0.41 12.08 4.11
N PHE A 16 0.85 10.91 3.65
CA PHE A 16 2.16 10.36 3.99
C PHE A 16 3.19 10.92 3.02
N LYS A 17 4.37 11.27 3.54
CA LYS A 17 5.48 11.81 2.76
C LYS A 17 6.53 10.74 2.55
N GLU A 18 7.42 10.96 1.58
CA GLU A 18 8.60 10.12 1.42
C GLU A 18 9.44 10.16 2.70
N GLY A 19 9.90 8.99 3.15
CA GLY A 19 10.60 8.80 4.43
C GLY A 19 9.69 8.52 5.63
N ASP A 20 8.37 8.68 5.51
CA ASP A 20 7.44 8.26 6.58
C ASP A 20 7.47 6.74 6.77
N ARG A 21 7.06 6.29 7.95
CA ARG A 21 6.87 4.87 8.26
C ARG A 21 5.39 4.55 8.33
N VAL A 22 4.99 3.48 7.65
CA VAL A 22 3.62 2.96 7.67
C VAL A 22 3.60 1.50 8.06
N SER A 23 2.60 1.10 8.82
CA SER A 23 2.32 -0.27 9.19
C SER A 23 1.20 -0.83 8.32
N PRO A 24 1.15 -2.15 8.05
CA PRO A 24 -0.03 -2.79 7.47
C PRO A 24 -1.29 -2.68 8.34
N GLN A 25 -1.15 -2.23 9.60
CA GLN A 25 -2.27 -1.93 10.50
C GLN A 25 -2.74 -0.47 10.42
N ASP A 26 -1.99 0.42 9.75
CA ASP A 26 -2.44 1.80 9.55
C ASP A 26 -3.59 1.85 8.54
N ASP A 27 -4.51 2.80 8.74
CA ASP A 27 -5.53 3.08 7.74
C ASP A 27 -4.92 3.82 6.55
N LEU A 28 -4.68 3.06 5.47
CA LEU A 28 -4.15 3.54 4.20
C LEU A 28 -5.26 3.78 3.17
N SER A 29 -6.52 3.73 3.61
CA SER A 29 -7.70 3.91 2.78
C SER A 29 -7.63 5.21 1.98
N PRO A 30 -7.96 5.21 0.68
CA PRO A 30 -8.60 4.12 -0.06
C PRO A 30 -7.64 3.04 -0.58
N GLN A 31 -6.32 3.23 -0.50
CA GLN A 31 -5.36 2.23 -0.95
C GLN A 31 -5.19 1.11 0.08
N SER A 32 -4.74 -0.05 -0.39
CA SER A 32 -4.26 -1.13 0.47
C SER A 32 -2.75 -1.06 0.58
N PHE A 33 -2.19 -1.50 1.72
CA PHE A 33 -0.74 -1.59 1.92
C PHE A 33 -0.04 -2.31 0.76
N ASP A 34 -0.60 -3.46 0.33
CA ASP A 34 -0.07 -4.23 -0.80
C ASP A 34 -0.12 -3.47 -2.13
N GLY A 35 -1.21 -2.73 -2.40
CA GLY A 35 -1.32 -1.91 -3.60
C GLY A 35 -0.34 -0.73 -3.64
N LEU A 36 -0.01 -0.18 -2.47
CA LEU A 36 1.04 0.83 -2.34
C LEU A 36 2.44 0.22 -2.53
N ALA A 37 2.67 -0.98 -2.01
CA ALA A 37 3.94 -1.69 -2.17
C ALA A 37 4.15 -2.11 -3.63
N ASP A 38 3.09 -2.57 -4.31
CA ASP A 38 3.16 -2.95 -5.72
C ASP A 38 3.31 -1.74 -6.65
N GLY A 39 2.64 -0.63 -6.32
CA GLY A 39 2.80 0.65 -7.02
C GLY A 39 4.11 1.40 -6.73
N GLY A 40 4.98 0.86 -5.87
CA GLY A 40 6.26 1.48 -5.52
C GLY A 40 6.15 2.72 -4.64
N TYR A 41 5.02 2.91 -3.95
CA TYR A 41 4.83 3.99 -2.99
C TYR A 41 5.44 3.70 -1.62
N ILE A 42 5.56 2.43 -1.25
CA ILE A 42 6.18 1.97 -0.01
C ILE A 42 7.10 0.77 -0.30
N GLU A 43 8.00 0.47 0.63
CA GLU A 43 8.87 -0.71 0.50
C GLU A 43 8.08 -2.01 0.47
N LYS A 44 8.48 -2.93 -0.43
CA LYS A 44 7.96 -4.30 -0.48
C LYS A 44 8.52 -5.08 0.71
N LEU A 45 7.71 -5.24 1.76
CA LEU A 45 8.06 -6.11 2.88
C LEU A 45 7.95 -7.58 2.47
N PRO A 46 8.94 -8.44 2.80
CA PRO A 46 8.97 -9.85 2.40
C PRO A 46 7.86 -10.71 3.03
N HIS A 47 7.03 -10.15 3.91
CA HIS A 47 5.89 -10.82 4.57
C HIS A 47 4.55 -10.13 4.33
N ALA A 48 4.46 -9.19 3.38
CA ALA A 48 3.17 -8.74 2.88
C ALA A 48 2.51 -9.92 2.14
N ALA A 49 1.76 -10.73 2.88
CA ALA A 49 1.08 -11.91 2.39
C ALA A 49 0.09 -11.46 1.30
N LYS A 50 0.41 -11.76 0.04
CA LYS A 50 -0.40 -11.48 -1.14
C LYS A 50 -1.83 -12.01 -0.94
N PRO A 51 -2.89 -11.18 -0.86
CA PRO A 51 -4.18 -11.63 -1.31
C PRO A 51 -4.14 -11.50 -2.83
N LYS A 52 -4.03 -12.64 -3.52
CA LYS A 52 -4.31 -12.74 -4.96
C LYS A 52 -5.71 -12.18 -5.23
N LYS A 53 -5.85 -10.88 -5.52
CA LYS A 53 -7.05 -10.37 -6.18
C LYS A 53 -6.90 -10.72 -7.65
N GLN A 54 -7.40 -11.91 -7.99
CA GLN A 54 -7.83 -12.22 -9.33
C GLN A 54 -8.69 -11.05 -9.81
N HIS A 55 -8.21 -10.40 -10.85
CA HIS A 55 -8.99 -9.49 -11.66
C HIS A 55 -9.75 -10.38 -12.66
N PRO A 56 -11.06 -10.63 -12.54
CA PRO A 56 -11.84 -10.85 -13.75
C PRO A 56 -12.18 -9.45 -14.24
N SER A 57 -11.30 -8.92 -15.09
CA SER A 57 -11.71 -7.88 -16.03
C SER A 57 -12.86 -8.46 -16.85
N LYS A 58 -14.02 -7.79 -16.83
CA LYS A 58 -15.07 -7.80 -17.86
C LYS A 58 -15.31 -9.14 -18.60
N ALA A 59 -16.41 -9.81 -18.27
CA ALA A 59 -17.12 -10.62 -19.26
C ALA A 59 -18.25 -9.76 -19.84
N ASP A 60 -18.27 -9.71 -21.16
CA ASP A 60 -19.28 -9.19 -22.08
C ASP A 60 -20.69 -9.73 -21.78
#